data_AF-A0A1Y3NCQ3-F1
#
_entry.id   AF-A0A1Y3NCQ3-F1
#
_cell.length_a   1.000
_cell.length_b   1.000
_cell.length_c   1.000
_cell.angle_alpha   90.00
_cell.angle_beta   90.00
_cell.angle_gamma   90.00
#
_symmetry.space_group_name_H-M   'P 1'
#
loop_
_entity.id
_entity.type
_entity.pdbx_description
1 polymer ?
#
loop_
_entity_poly.entity_id
_entity_poly.type
_entity_poly.pdbx_seq_one_letter_code
_entity_poly.pdbx_strand_id
1 'polypeptide(L)'
;MELRLDSNVFIQNMATNGGALYLSNKQNYGKSEERPLNILNNSFKFNKAENFGGAIYSEFDQLHLAVTSNNNITYNKAGIIGAGLFTPSLVQRNLFNVKNDNIANNTVNSYINNYSTKPSYIMLNTTSKEGTFNITSGDYLPLKYLLYDEYNSVVEDITKYYSEIFLRIELKYDEESTRIHLFGNTCSFNNGRCEFNKLRIFANPGVYFFSISIENYNEEIKFNYNEIIVNINSCNENQIKLYGKDDILYCENAKCNEKCPVDNKATCKPTSKDVTKNDPELNKCECNIGWEGNYCTKKSYINFK
;
A
#
# COMPACT_ATOMS: atom_id res chain seq x y z
N MET A 1 -15.60 -14.41 -31.87
CA MET A 1 -14.69 -15.55 -32.10
C MET A 1 -15.50 -16.83 -31.90
N GLU A 2 -15.35 -17.82 -32.78
CA GLU A 2 -15.86 -19.17 -32.50
C GLU A 2 -14.69 -20.01 -31.99
N LEU A 3 -14.84 -20.63 -30.81
CA LEU A 3 -13.81 -21.48 -30.23
C LEU A 3 -14.49 -22.63 -29.48
N ARG A 4 -14.14 -23.86 -29.84
CA ARG A 4 -14.61 -25.06 -29.15
C ARG A 4 -13.43 -25.92 -28.75
N LEU A 5 -13.14 -25.95 -27.46
CA LEU A 5 -12.16 -26.81 -26.82
C LEU A 5 -12.90 -27.84 -25.97
N ASP A 6 -13.02 -29.06 -26.47
CA ASP A 6 -13.67 -30.16 -25.77
C ASP A 6 -12.66 -31.30 -25.56
N SER A 7 -12.43 -31.69 -24.30
CA SER A 7 -11.65 -32.88 -23.95
C SER A 7 -10.21 -32.88 -24.44
N ASN A 8 -9.57 -31.69 -24.48
CA ASN A 8 -8.17 -31.55 -24.91
C ASN A 8 -7.20 -31.68 -23.74
N VAL A 9 -5.94 -32.04 -24.05
CA VAL A 9 -4.83 -32.05 -23.09
C VAL A 9 -3.71 -31.15 -23.59
N PHE A 10 -3.47 -30.06 -22.86
CA PHE A 10 -2.37 -29.12 -23.10
C PHE A 10 -1.28 -29.38 -22.05
N ILE A 11 -0.18 -30.00 -22.47
CA ILE A 11 0.93 -30.38 -21.60
C ILE A 11 2.25 -29.78 -22.07
N GLN A 12 3.01 -29.20 -21.12
CA GLN A 12 4.37 -28.71 -21.35
C GLN A 12 4.51 -27.69 -22.50
N ASN A 13 3.44 -26.95 -22.81
CA ASN A 13 3.53 -25.86 -23.77
C ASN A 13 4.29 -24.68 -23.15
N MET A 14 4.97 -23.91 -24.00
CA MET A 14 5.74 -22.75 -23.58
C MET A 14 5.47 -21.56 -24.50
N ALA A 15 5.20 -20.40 -23.92
CA ALA A 15 4.98 -19.15 -24.64
C ALA A 15 5.43 -17.94 -23.80
N THR A 16 5.44 -16.74 -24.40
CA THR A 16 5.69 -15.52 -23.62
C THR A 16 4.53 -15.20 -22.67
N ASN A 17 3.29 -15.30 -23.15
CA ASN A 17 2.07 -15.18 -22.36
C ASN A 17 1.11 -16.31 -22.74
N GLY A 18 0.36 -16.84 -21.79
CA GLY A 18 -0.63 -17.87 -22.09
C GLY A 18 0.05 -19.16 -22.51
N GLY A 19 0.73 -19.83 -21.56
CA GLY A 19 1.63 -20.94 -21.87
C GLY A 19 1.01 -22.02 -22.73
N ALA A 20 -0.30 -22.27 -22.60
CA ALA A 20 -1.08 -23.07 -23.55
C ALA A 20 -1.99 -22.23 -24.46
N LEU A 21 -2.68 -21.22 -23.92
CA LEU A 21 -3.66 -20.42 -24.67
C LEU A 21 -3.46 -18.93 -24.42
N TYR A 22 -3.41 -18.17 -25.52
CA TYR A 22 -3.44 -16.71 -25.52
C TYR A 22 -4.67 -16.22 -26.30
N LEU A 23 -5.62 -15.60 -25.60
CA LEU A 23 -6.87 -15.13 -26.17
C LEU A 23 -6.86 -13.60 -26.20
N SER A 24 -6.96 -13.01 -27.40
CA SER A 24 -6.91 -11.56 -27.58
C SER A 24 -7.96 -11.03 -28.55
N ASN A 25 -8.33 -9.76 -28.31
CA ASN A 25 -9.21 -9.00 -29.18
C ASN A 25 -8.40 -8.42 -30.34
N LYS A 26 -8.36 -9.11 -31.49
CA LYS A 26 -7.68 -8.56 -32.68
C LYS A 26 -8.54 -7.66 -33.56
N GLN A 27 -9.87 -7.76 -33.57
CA GLN A 27 -10.73 -6.92 -34.43
C GLN A 27 -12.16 -6.72 -33.90
N ASN A 28 -12.66 -5.48 -34.02
CA ASN A 28 -14.09 -5.12 -33.93
C ASN A 28 -14.85 -5.76 -35.11
N TYR A 29 -15.12 -7.05 -35.04
CA TYR A 29 -16.15 -7.63 -35.91
C TYR A 29 -17.49 -7.07 -35.46
N GLY A 30 -18.21 -6.45 -36.40
CA GLY A 30 -19.51 -5.85 -36.17
C GLY A 30 -20.41 -6.78 -35.35
N LYS A 31 -21.10 -6.21 -34.37
CA LYS A 31 -22.12 -6.88 -33.55
C LYS A 31 -23.14 -7.57 -34.47
N SER A 32 -23.04 -8.87 -34.72
CA SER A 32 -24.21 -9.61 -35.22
C SER A 32 -24.24 -11.12 -35.03
N GLU A 33 -23.22 -11.78 -34.49
CA GLU A 33 -23.31 -13.24 -34.29
C GLU A 33 -22.68 -13.65 -32.96
N GLU A 34 -23.53 -14.10 -32.03
CA GLU A 34 -23.11 -14.88 -30.86
C GLU A 34 -22.47 -16.17 -31.35
N ARG A 35 -21.14 -16.18 -31.45
CA ARG A 35 -20.40 -17.38 -31.84
C ARG A 35 -20.10 -18.21 -30.59
N PRO A 36 -20.29 -19.53 -30.65
CA PRO A 36 -20.11 -20.37 -29.47
C PRO A 36 -18.66 -20.35 -29.00
N LEU A 37 -18.51 -20.16 -27.69
CA LEU A 37 -17.24 -20.22 -26.95
C LEU A 37 -17.39 -21.32 -25.92
N ASN A 38 -16.83 -22.48 -26.18
CA ASN A 38 -16.96 -23.66 -25.30
C ASN A 38 -15.56 -24.12 -24.89
N ILE A 39 -15.32 -24.22 -23.59
CA ILE A 39 -14.08 -24.75 -23.01
C ILE A 39 -14.48 -25.80 -21.97
N LEU A 40 -14.61 -27.05 -22.39
CA LEU A 40 -15.18 -28.14 -21.62
C LEU A 40 -14.19 -29.30 -21.46
N ASN A 41 -14.09 -29.84 -20.24
CA ASN A 41 -13.35 -31.07 -19.94
C ASN A 41 -11.86 -31.04 -20.34
N ASN A 42 -11.21 -29.87 -20.38
CA ASN A 42 -9.82 -29.76 -20.81
C ASN A 42 -8.84 -29.91 -19.65
N SER A 43 -7.63 -30.40 -19.93
CA SER A 43 -6.55 -30.51 -18.96
C SER A 43 -5.35 -29.64 -19.37
N PHE A 44 -5.00 -28.65 -18.55
CA PHE A 44 -3.83 -27.80 -18.71
C PHE A 44 -2.79 -28.12 -17.62
N LYS A 45 -1.70 -28.78 -18.01
CA LYS A 45 -0.69 -29.26 -17.05
C LYS A 45 0.74 -28.87 -17.45
N PHE A 46 1.51 -28.39 -16.48
CA PHE A 46 2.94 -28.10 -16.66
C PHE A 46 3.26 -27.12 -17.80
N ASN A 47 2.30 -26.31 -18.22
CA ASN A 47 2.53 -25.26 -19.20
C ASN A 47 3.30 -24.11 -18.54
N LYS A 48 4.06 -23.37 -19.34
CA LYS A 48 4.94 -22.31 -18.87
C LYS A 48 4.75 -21.04 -19.70
N ALA A 49 4.51 -19.92 -19.02
CA ALA A 49 4.62 -18.59 -19.60
C ALA A 49 5.89 -17.90 -19.11
N GLU A 50 6.57 -17.15 -19.97
CA GLU A 50 7.68 -16.27 -19.56
C GLU A 50 7.18 -15.15 -18.64
N ASN A 51 6.02 -14.57 -18.95
CA ASN A 51 5.47 -13.42 -18.24
C ASN A 51 4.20 -13.79 -17.48
N PHE A 52 3.06 -13.91 -18.16
CA PHE A 52 1.75 -14.02 -17.53
C PHE A 52 0.92 -15.19 -18.04
N GLY A 53 0.05 -15.74 -17.20
CA GLY A 53 -0.94 -16.74 -17.65
C GLY A 53 -0.26 -18.07 -17.98
N GLY A 54 0.27 -18.78 -17.00
CA GLY A 54 1.06 -19.99 -17.25
C GLY A 54 0.30 -21.09 -18.01
N ALA A 55 -1.02 -21.20 -17.83
CA ALA A 55 -1.88 -21.95 -18.74
C ALA A 55 -2.60 -21.04 -19.74
N ILE A 56 -3.39 -20.09 -19.24
CA ILE A 56 -4.25 -19.27 -20.08
C ILE A 56 -4.00 -17.79 -19.76
N TYR A 57 -3.79 -17.02 -20.81
CA TYR A 57 -3.82 -15.57 -20.81
C TYR A 57 -5.02 -15.13 -21.64
N SER A 58 -5.83 -14.21 -21.10
CA SER A 58 -6.95 -13.64 -21.85
C SER A 58 -7.09 -12.15 -21.65
N GLU A 59 -7.12 -11.42 -22.77
CA GLU A 59 -7.63 -10.05 -22.90
C GLU A 59 -8.88 -10.01 -23.79
N PHE A 60 -9.51 -11.17 -24.03
CA PHE A 60 -10.69 -11.31 -24.88
C PHE A 60 -11.97 -10.92 -24.11
N ASP A 61 -12.56 -9.77 -24.43
CA ASP A 61 -13.63 -9.10 -23.66
C ASP A 61 -15.03 -9.71 -23.72
N GLN A 62 -15.13 -10.90 -24.31
CA GLN A 62 -16.32 -11.73 -24.37
C GLN A 62 -16.10 -13.12 -23.77
N LEU A 63 -14.95 -13.38 -23.13
CA LEU A 63 -14.66 -14.71 -22.58
C LEU A 63 -15.62 -15.09 -21.45
N HIS A 64 -16.18 -14.12 -20.73
CA HIS A 64 -17.23 -14.34 -19.73
C HIS A 64 -18.50 -14.99 -20.29
N LEU A 65 -18.75 -14.91 -21.60
CA LEU A 65 -19.87 -15.57 -22.28
C LEU A 65 -19.57 -17.04 -22.61
N ALA A 66 -18.33 -17.50 -22.40
CA ALA A 66 -17.95 -18.86 -22.69
C ALA A 66 -18.65 -19.86 -21.75
N VAL A 67 -19.12 -20.97 -22.32
CA VAL A 67 -19.58 -22.12 -21.54
C VAL A 67 -18.34 -22.90 -21.10
N THR A 68 -18.10 -22.91 -19.79
CA THR A 68 -16.94 -23.60 -19.19
C THR A 68 -17.37 -24.56 -18.09
N SER A 69 -16.77 -25.76 -18.10
CA SER A 69 -16.95 -26.73 -17.03
C SER A 69 -15.88 -27.83 -17.07
N ASN A 70 -15.58 -28.37 -15.89
CA ASN A 70 -14.73 -29.55 -15.69
C ASN A 70 -13.32 -29.40 -16.28
N ASN A 71 -12.80 -28.18 -16.38
CA ASN A 71 -11.41 -27.98 -16.78
C ASN A 71 -10.50 -28.16 -15.57
N ASN A 72 -9.31 -28.70 -15.82
CA ASN A 72 -8.29 -28.93 -14.80
C ASN A 72 -7.02 -28.17 -15.16
N ILE A 73 -6.73 -27.09 -14.45
CA ILE A 73 -5.61 -26.18 -14.67
C ILE A 73 -4.64 -26.29 -13.49
N THR A 74 -3.62 -27.14 -13.64
CA THR A 74 -2.76 -27.50 -12.51
C THR A 74 -1.28 -27.51 -12.87
N TYR A 75 -0.43 -27.17 -11.89
CA TYR A 75 1.03 -27.24 -12.01
C TYR A 75 1.62 -26.42 -13.16
N ASN A 76 0.91 -25.39 -13.63
CA ASN A 76 1.42 -24.46 -14.62
C ASN A 76 2.30 -23.39 -13.95
N LYS A 77 3.15 -22.74 -14.75
CA LYS A 77 4.13 -21.77 -14.27
C LYS A 77 4.06 -20.46 -15.06
N ALA A 78 4.16 -19.33 -14.36
CA ALA A 78 4.37 -18.02 -14.98
C ALA A 78 5.62 -17.38 -14.37
N GLY A 79 6.33 -16.55 -15.15
CA GLY A 79 7.50 -15.84 -14.65
C GLY A 79 7.17 -14.59 -13.84
N ILE A 80 5.99 -13.97 -14.00
CA ILE A 80 5.57 -12.77 -13.26
C ILE A 80 4.37 -13.08 -12.35
N ILE A 81 3.15 -13.19 -12.88
CA ILE A 81 1.93 -13.50 -12.11
C ILE A 81 0.88 -14.25 -12.95
N GLY A 82 -0.14 -14.78 -12.29
CA GLY A 82 -1.25 -15.53 -12.90
C GLY A 82 -0.78 -16.87 -13.48
N ALA A 83 -0.16 -17.74 -12.66
CA ALA A 83 0.45 -18.96 -13.19
C ALA A 83 -0.54 -19.99 -13.74
N GLY A 84 -1.77 -20.03 -13.24
CA GLY A 84 -2.85 -20.76 -13.92
C GLY A 84 -3.50 -19.89 -14.96
N LEU A 85 -4.26 -18.89 -14.49
CA LEU A 85 -4.99 -17.95 -15.33
C LEU A 85 -4.50 -16.52 -15.12
N PHE A 86 -4.43 -15.76 -16.20
CA PHE A 86 -4.20 -14.33 -16.12
C PHE A 86 -5.11 -13.56 -17.06
N THR A 87 -5.65 -12.45 -16.56
CA THR A 87 -6.27 -11.43 -17.40
C THR A 87 -5.79 -10.05 -16.95
N PRO A 88 -5.44 -9.13 -17.87
CA PRO A 88 -4.88 -7.85 -17.47
C PRO A 88 -5.89 -6.97 -16.70
N SER A 89 -7.17 -7.02 -17.06
CA SER A 89 -8.23 -6.20 -16.46
C SER A 89 -9.61 -6.78 -16.81
N LEU A 90 -10.67 -6.20 -16.24
CA LEU A 90 -12.07 -6.53 -16.52
C LEU A 90 -12.36 -8.03 -16.39
N VAL A 91 -12.04 -8.64 -15.24
CA VAL A 91 -12.28 -10.06 -14.92
C VAL A 91 -13.67 -10.52 -15.33
N GLN A 92 -14.68 -9.70 -15.06
CA GLN A 92 -16.08 -10.01 -15.36
C GLN A 92 -16.39 -10.11 -16.87
N ARG A 93 -15.47 -9.66 -17.72
CA ARG A 93 -15.60 -9.70 -19.18
C ARG A 93 -14.55 -10.61 -19.84
N ASN A 94 -13.32 -10.50 -19.36
CA ASN A 94 -12.14 -11.05 -19.99
C ASN A 94 -11.81 -12.48 -19.52
N LEU A 95 -12.44 -12.95 -18.44
CA LEU A 95 -12.29 -14.31 -17.95
C LEU A 95 -13.64 -15.02 -17.87
N PHE A 96 -13.62 -16.33 -18.08
CA PHE A 96 -14.77 -17.20 -17.87
C PHE A 96 -15.02 -17.46 -16.38
N ASN A 97 -16.19 -17.99 -16.06
CA ASN A 97 -16.54 -18.38 -14.70
C ASN A 97 -15.73 -19.61 -14.25
N VAL A 98 -14.80 -19.39 -13.33
CA VAL A 98 -13.89 -20.43 -12.81
C VAL A 98 -14.50 -21.34 -11.74
N LYS A 99 -15.75 -21.10 -11.30
CA LYS A 99 -16.37 -21.84 -10.18
C LYS A 99 -16.49 -23.35 -10.41
N ASN A 100 -16.60 -23.78 -11.67
CA ASN A 100 -16.81 -25.18 -12.04
C ASN A 100 -15.52 -25.87 -12.54
N ASP A 101 -14.37 -25.22 -12.36
CA ASP A 101 -13.08 -25.71 -12.82
C ASP A 101 -12.12 -25.91 -11.64
N ASN A 102 -11.22 -26.87 -11.76
CA ASN A 102 -10.16 -27.08 -10.77
C ASN A 102 -8.92 -26.29 -11.15
N ILE A 103 -8.59 -25.26 -10.37
CA ILE A 103 -7.40 -24.43 -10.58
C ILE A 103 -6.55 -24.47 -9.32
N ALA A 104 -5.48 -25.28 -9.34
CA ALA A 104 -4.70 -25.56 -8.14
C ALA A 104 -3.21 -25.79 -8.46
N ASN A 105 -2.35 -25.52 -7.47
CA ASN A 105 -0.91 -25.79 -7.53
C ASN A 105 -0.18 -25.14 -8.72
N ASN A 106 -0.71 -24.06 -9.27
CA ASN A 106 0.01 -23.26 -10.27
C ASN A 106 0.96 -22.30 -9.55
N THR A 107 2.14 -22.04 -10.09
CA THR A 107 3.21 -21.35 -9.35
C THR A 107 3.91 -20.25 -10.13
N VAL A 108 4.20 -19.16 -9.43
CA VAL A 108 5.25 -18.21 -9.81
C VAL A 108 6.44 -18.51 -8.93
N ASN A 109 7.58 -18.86 -9.53
CA ASN A 109 8.72 -19.41 -8.81
C ASN A 109 8.31 -20.63 -7.95
N SER A 110 8.25 -20.46 -6.62
CA SER A 110 7.85 -21.48 -5.66
C SER A 110 6.55 -21.17 -4.94
N TYR A 111 5.89 -20.05 -5.27
CA TYR A 111 4.69 -19.58 -4.60
C TYR A 111 3.44 -19.93 -5.41
N ILE A 112 2.38 -20.34 -4.71
CA ILE A 112 1.10 -20.67 -5.34
C ILE A 112 0.45 -19.38 -5.86
N ASN A 113 0.12 -19.37 -7.14
CA ASN A 113 -0.56 -18.26 -7.79
C ASN A 113 -1.48 -18.82 -8.89
N ASN A 114 -2.69 -19.20 -8.50
CA ASN A 114 -3.63 -19.91 -9.37
C ASN A 114 -4.23 -19.01 -10.44
N TYR A 115 -4.55 -17.79 -10.08
CA TYR A 115 -5.08 -16.77 -10.97
C TYR A 115 -4.78 -15.39 -10.42
N SER A 116 -4.59 -14.41 -11.29
CA SER A 116 -4.35 -13.02 -10.89
C SER A 116 -4.72 -12.07 -12.01
N THR A 117 -4.86 -10.79 -11.66
CA THR A 117 -4.92 -9.68 -12.63
C THR A 117 -3.81 -8.67 -12.38
N LYS A 118 -3.76 -7.60 -13.19
CA LYS A 118 -2.93 -6.44 -12.85
C LYS A 118 -3.45 -5.76 -11.57
N PRO A 119 -2.62 -4.93 -10.92
CA PRO A 119 -3.10 -4.03 -9.88
C PRO A 119 -4.31 -3.22 -10.34
N SER A 120 -5.34 -3.15 -9.49
CA SER A 120 -6.64 -2.53 -9.77
C SER A 120 -6.95 -1.39 -8.81
N TYR A 121 -6.71 -1.58 -7.51
CA TYR A 121 -7.01 -0.55 -6.52
C TYR A 121 -6.08 -0.59 -5.30
N ILE A 122 -6.05 0.53 -4.58
CA ILE A 122 -5.25 0.71 -3.36
C ILE A 122 -6.18 1.00 -2.19
N MET A 123 -5.89 0.40 -1.04
CA MET A 123 -6.56 0.70 0.23
C MET A 123 -5.59 1.23 1.26
N LEU A 124 -6.05 2.18 2.07
CA LEU A 124 -5.39 2.57 3.31
C LEU A 124 -5.65 1.49 4.37
N ASN A 125 -4.58 0.94 4.94
CA ASN A 125 -4.62 -0.10 5.97
C ASN A 125 -4.20 0.42 7.37
N THR A 126 -3.95 1.71 7.52
CA THR A 126 -3.71 2.32 8.83
C THR A 126 -5.04 2.63 9.50
N THR A 127 -5.20 2.19 10.75
CA THR A 127 -6.38 2.51 11.56
C THR A 127 -6.42 3.99 11.92
N SER A 128 -7.48 4.67 11.51
CA SER A 128 -7.86 6.01 11.98
C SER A 128 -9.37 6.07 12.20
N LYS A 129 -9.83 7.02 13.02
CA LYS A 129 -11.26 7.32 13.10
C LYS A 129 -11.64 8.06 11.83
N GLU A 130 -12.44 7.42 10.98
CA GLU A 130 -13.07 8.05 9.80
C GLU A 130 -12.07 8.73 8.85
N GLY A 131 -10.84 8.22 8.71
CA GLY A 131 -9.84 8.80 7.80
C GLY A 131 -9.16 10.08 8.32
N THR A 132 -9.39 10.45 9.60
CA THR A 132 -8.80 11.64 10.20
C THR A 132 -7.60 11.30 11.08
N PHE A 133 -6.49 12.01 10.86
CA PHE A 133 -5.27 11.91 11.64
C PHE A 133 -5.00 13.22 12.40
N ASN A 134 -4.59 13.10 13.66
CA ASN A 134 -4.20 14.25 14.49
C ASN A 134 -2.71 14.12 14.80
N ILE A 135 -1.91 15.12 14.40
CA ILE A 135 -0.46 15.14 14.63
C ILE A 135 -0.01 16.52 15.10
N THR A 136 1.19 16.63 15.67
CA THR A 136 1.85 17.93 15.83
C THR A 136 2.88 18.13 14.72
N SER A 137 3.16 19.38 14.36
CA SER A 137 4.11 19.68 13.30
C SER A 137 5.51 19.15 13.66
N GLY A 138 6.14 18.42 12.75
CA GLY A 138 7.42 17.75 12.94
C GLY A 138 7.32 16.27 13.36
N ASP A 139 6.14 15.81 13.78
CA ASP A 139 5.93 14.41 14.18
C ASP A 139 5.90 13.46 12.98
N TYR A 140 6.06 12.17 13.30
CA TYR A 140 5.89 11.08 12.35
C TYR A 140 4.43 10.69 12.18
N LEU A 141 4.03 10.43 10.94
CA LEU A 141 2.73 9.90 10.59
C LEU A 141 2.88 8.60 9.77
N PRO A 142 3.02 7.44 10.43
CA PRO A 142 3.18 6.18 9.72
C PRO A 142 1.88 5.76 9.01
N LEU A 143 1.94 5.63 7.69
CA LEU A 143 0.81 5.17 6.86
C LEU A 143 1.17 3.87 6.14
N LYS A 144 0.17 2.99 5.97
CA LYS A 144 0.32 1.71 5.27
C LYS A 144 -0.75 1.60 4.19
N TYR A 145 -0.32 1.32 2.97
CA TYR A 145 -1.18 1.08 1.83
C TYR A 145 -0.99 -0.34 1.30
N LEU A 146 -2.09 -0.93 0.83
CA LEU A 146 -2.12 -2.24 0.20
C LEU A 146 -2.61 -2.09 -1.24
N LEU A 147 -1.93 -2.77 -2.16
CA LEU A 147 -2.24 -2.84 -3.57
C LEU A 147 -2.99 -4.15 -3.85
N TYR A 148 -4.17 -4.03 -4.44
CA TYR A 148 -5.07 -5.13 -4.73
C TYR A 148 -5.29 -5.28 -6.22
N ASP A 149 -5.57 -6.51 -6.64
CA ASP A 149 -6.01 -6.87 -7.97
C ASP A 149 -7.56 -6.93 -8.05
N GLU A 150 -8.12 -7.22 -9.22
CA GLU A 150 -9.59 -7.30 -9.41
C GLU A 150 -10.26 -8.49 -8.70
N TYR A 151 -9.49 -9.46 -8.19
CA TYR A 151 -10.00 -10.55 -7.35
C TYR A 151 -10.00 -10.19 -5.87
N ASN A 152 -9.71 -8.94 -5.51
CA ASN A 152 -9.51 -8.46 -4.14
C ASN A 152 -8.36 -9.19 -3.42
N SER A 153 -7.39 -9.71 -4.18
CA SER A 153 -6.18 -10.30 -3.63
C SER A 153 -5.08 -9.25 -3.58
N VAL A 154 -4.27 -9.27 -2.51
CA VAL A 154 -3.08 -8.41 -2.44
C VAL A 154 -2.11 -8.86 -3.54
N VAL A 155 -1.55 -7.90 -4.28
CA VAL A 155 -0.62 -8.18 -5.37
C VAL A 155 0.71 -8.68 -4.80
N GLU A 156 0.89 -10.00 -4.75
CA GLU A 156 2.13 -10.65 -4.31
C GLU A 156 3.18 -10.67 -5.43
N ASP A 157 3.81 -9.52 -5.67
CA ASP A 157 4.84 -9.34 -6.69
C ASP A 157 6.23 -9.84 -6.25
N ILE A 158 6.37 -11.16 -6.14
CA ILE A 158 7.63 -11.84 -5.76
C ILE A 158 8.76 -11.52 -6.76
N THR A 159 8.40 -11.17 -7.99
CA THR A 159 9.32 -10.88 -9.10
C THR A 159 9.80 -9.44 -9.16
N LYS A 160 9.22 -8.56 -8.31
CA LYS A 160 9.45 -7.11 -8.28
C LYS A 160 9.04 -6.36 -9.54
N TYR A 161 8.17 -6.93 -10.37
CA TYR A 161 7.67 -6.34 -11.61
C TYR A 161 6.83 -5.06 -11.38
N TYR A 162 6.02 -5.04 -10.33
CA TYR A 162 5.22 -3.90 -9.88
C TYR A 162 5.88 -3.12 -8.73
N SER A 163 7.12 -3.44 -8.37
CA SER A 163 7.81 -2.73 -7.29
C SER A 163 8.24 -1.31 -7.66
N GLU A 164 8.14 -0.95 -8.94
CA GLU A 164 8.36 0.40 -9.44
C GLU A 164 7.10 1.27 -9.38
N ILE A 165 5.97 0.77 -8.87
CA ILE A 165 4.81 1.62 -8.59
C ILE A 165 5.09 2.41 -7.31
N PHE A 166 5.17 3.74 -7.44
CA PHE A 166 5.38 4.64 -6.31
C PHE A 166 4.10 5.38 -5.95
N LEU A 167 3.85 5.52 -4.65
CA LEU A 167 2.92 6.49 -4.10
C LEU A 167 3.66 7.72 -3.64
N ARG A 168 3.19 8.88 -4.08
CA ARG A 168 3.60 10.19 -3.56
C ARG A 168 2.44 10.83 -2.82
N ILE A 169 2.72 11.31 -1.61
CA ILE A 169 1.80 12.09 -0.80
C ILE A 169 2.17 13.56 -0.94
N GLU A 170 1.17 14.37 -1.20
CA GLU A 170 1.19 15.83 -1.10
C GLU A 170 0.13 16.26 -0.11
N LEU A 171 0.31 17.44 0.48
CA LEU A 171 -0.69 18.07 1.33
C LEU A 171 -1.30 19.24 0.58
N LYS A 172 -2.62 19.29 0.57
CA LYS A 172 -3.39 20.43 0.10
C LYS A 172 -3.97 21.17 1.30
N TYR A 173 -3.97 22.48 1.19
CA TYR A 173 -4.58 23.41 2.13
C TYR A 173 -5.43 24.38 1.32
N ASP A 174 -6.57 24.80 1.88
CA ASP A 174 -7.53 25.66 1.16
C ASP A 174 -6.98 27.08 0.89
N GLU A 175 -5.94 27.52 1.60
CA GLU A 175 -5.26 28.81 1.34
C GLU A 175 -3.95 28.63 0.55
N GLU A 176 -3.82 29.35 -0.56
CA GLU A 176 -2.70 29.22 -1.52
C GLU A 176 -1.31 29.60 -0.95
N SER A 177 -1.23 30.20 0.25
CA SER A 177 0.03 30.77 0.78
C SER A 177 0.69 29.99 1.91
N THR A 178 0.15 28.84 2.34
CA THR A 178 0.78 28.05 3.40
C THR A 178 1.98 27.27 2.87
N ARG A 179 3.13 27.50 3.49
CA ARG A 179 4.35 26.75 3.21
C ARG A 179 4.30 25.43 3.96
N ILE A 180 4.51 24.34 3.23
CA ILE A 180 4.43 22.97 3.75
C ILE A 180 5.70 22.24 3.34
N HIS A 181 6.37 21.60 4.31
CA HIS A 181 7.48 20.70 4.04
C HIS A 181 7.11 19.27 4.43
N LEU A 182 7.27 18.37 3.47
CA LEU A 182 7.03 16.93 3.62
C LEU A 182 8.33 16.17 3.48
N PHE A 183 8.60 15.27 4.43
CA PHE A 183 9.74 14.34 4.34
C PHE A 183 9.24 12.91 4.34
N GLY A 184 9.89 12.04 3.57
CA GLY A 184 9.51 10.62 3.49
C GLY A 184 8.10 10.42 2.92
N ASN A 185 7.66 11.31 2.04
CA ASN A 185 6.34 11.34 1.41
C ASN A 185 6.29 10.56 0.09
N THR A 186 7.26 9.68 -0.16
CA THR A 186 7.25 8.76 -1.29
C THR A 186 7.50 7.35 -0.79
N CYS A 187 6.84 6.38 -1.41
CA CYS A 187 6.97 4.98 -1.05
C CYS A 187 6.68 4.09 -2.26
N SER A 188 7.44 3.00 -2.40
CA SER A 188 7.23 1.98 -3.43
C SER A 188 6.44 0.79 -2.87
N PHE A 189 5.64 0.14 -3.71
CA PHE A 189 5.06 -1.14 -3.35
C PHE A 189 6.12 -2.25 -3.34
N ASN A 190 6.11 -3.10 -2.32
CA ASN A 190 6.89 -4.33 -2.26
C ASN A 190 5.96 -5.46 -1.83
N ASN A 191 5.76 -6.46 -2.68
CA ASN A 191 4.74 -7.50 -2.50
C ASN A 191 3.36 -6.89 -2.17
N GLY A 192 2.98 -5.83 -2.90
CA GLY A 192 1.69 -5.17 -2.75
C GLY A 192 1.57 -4.31 -1.49
N ARG A 193 2.66 -4.03 -0.77
CA ARG A 193 2.66 -3.23 0.45
C ARG A 193 3.51 -1.98 0.30
N CYS A 194 2.98 -0.83 0.68
CA CYS A 194 3.70 0.43 0.73
C CYS A 194 3.57 1.05 2.13
N GLU A 195 4.71 1.34 2.77
CA GLU A 195 4.78 1.89 4.13
C GLU A 195 5.53 3.23 4.21
N PHE A 196 4.82 4.27 4.66
CA PHE A 196 5.34 5.60 4.93
C PHE A 196 5.89 5.72 6.36
N ASN A 197 6.83 4.85 6.75
CA ASN A 197 7.35 4.79 8.13
C ASN A 197 8.17 6.03 8.55
N LYS A 198 8.55 6.87 7.59
CA LYS A 198 9.36 8.07 7.80
C LYS A 198 8.64 9.35 7.40
N LEU A 199 7.33 9.29 7.13
CA LEU A 199 6.55 10.47 6.77
C LEU A 199 6.55 11.44 7.94
N ARG A 200 7.03 12.66 7.70
CA ARG A 200 6.98 13.78 8.64
C ARG A 200 6.40 15.00 7.95
N ILE A 201 5.59 15.73 8.69
CA ILE A 201 4.85 16.88 8.19
C ILE A 201 5.26 18.12 8.98
N PHE A 202 5.78 19.12 8.29
CA PHE A 202 6.13 20.42 8.85
C PHE A 202 5.24 21.47 8.21
N ALA A 203 4.24 21.92 8.95
CA ALA A 203 3.31 22.95 8.52
C ALA A 203 2.66 23.63 9.72
N ASN A 204 2.10 24.81 9.50
CA ASN A 204 1.41 25.54 10.56
C ASN A 204 0.11 24.84 10.98
N PRO A 205 -0.38 25.06 12.21
CA PRO A 205 -1.60 24.43 12.69
C PRO A 205 -2.79 24.69 11.76
N GLY A 206 -3.57 23.66 11.47
CA GLY A 206 -4.67 23.74 10.51
C GLY A 206 -5.17 22.37 10.08
N VAL A 207 -6.18 22.37 9.21
CA VAL A 207 -6.76 21.19 8.59
C VAL A 207 -6.24 21.07 7.17
N TYR A 208 -5.68 19.91 6.83
CA TYR A 208 -5.08 19.63 5.54
C TYR A 208 -5.65 18.34 4.95
N PHE A 209 -5.54 18.22 3.63
CA PHE A 209 -6.01 17.05 2.89
C PHE A 209 -4.85 16.38 2.18
N PHE A 210 -4.74 15.05 2.29
CA PHE A 210 -3.77 14.35 1.45
C PHE A 210 -4.23 14.27 0.01
N SER A 211 -3.33 14.66 -0.88
CA SER A 211 -3.42 14.40 -2.31
C SER A 211 -2.42 13.31 -2.64
N ILE A 212 -2.92 12.14 -3.05
CA ILE A 212 -2.09 10.96 -3.32
C ILE A 212 -2.04 10.76 -4.83
N SER A 213 -0.82 10.56 -5.35
CA SER A 213 -0.58 10.28 -6.76
C SER A 213 0.24 9.01 -6.92
N ILE A 214 0.07 8.39 -8.09
CA ILE A 214 0.84 7.21 -8.51
C ILE A 214 1.87 7.68 -9.52
N GLU A 215 3.12 7.30 -9.32
CA GLU A 215 4.22 7.53 -10.27
C GLU A 215 4.71 6.20 -10.84
N ASN A 216 5.26 6.26 -12.06
CA ASN A 216 5.87 5.12 -12.76
C ASN A 216 4.90 3.95 -13.04
N TYR A 217 3.62 4.25 -13.24
CA TYR A 217 2.62 3.30 -13.72
C TYR A 217 1.62 3.99 -14.64
N ASN A 218 1.37 3.42 -15.82
CA ASN A 218 0.59 4.08 -16.87
C ASN A 218 -0.88 3.66 -16.90
N GLU A 219 -1.25 2.63 -16.15
CA GLU A 219 -2.63 2.13 -16.09
C GLU A 219 -3.36 2.71 -14.87
N GLU A 220 -4.68 2.80 -14.97
CA GLU A 220 -5.51 3.34 -13.91
C GLU A 220 -5.54 2.38 -12.71
N ILE A 221 -5.18 2.88 -11.53
CA ILE A 221 -5.37 2.20 -10.24
C ILE A 221 -6.26 3.10 -9.38
N LYS A 222 -7.34 2.54 -8.87
CA LYS A 222 -8.34 3.30 -8.08
C LYS A 222 -7.90 3.42 -6.63
N PHE A 223 -8.22 4.56 -6.00
CA PHE A 223 -8.10 4.70 -4.56
C PHE A 223 -9.43 4.33 -3.90
N ASN A 224 -9.46 3.23 -3.14
CA ASN A 224 -10.65 2.73 -2.47
C ASN A 224 -10.64 3.10 -0.99
N TYR A 225 -10.66 4.41 -0.73
CA TYR A 225 -10.78 5.01 0.59
C TYR A 225 -11.28 6.44 0.40
N ASN A 226 -11.91 6.98 1.45
CA ASN A 226 -12.34 8.37 1.47
C ASN A 226 -11.15 9.32 1.60
N GLU A 227 -11.38 10.60 1.35
CA GLU A 227 -10.40 11.65 1.59
C GLU A 227 -9.75 11.52 2.98
N ILE A 228 -8.43 11.69 3.03
CA ILE A 228 -7.66 11.60 4.27
C ILE A 228 -7.42 13.01 4.79
N ILE A 229 -7.91 13.25 6.00
CA ILE A 229 -7.83 14.54 6.68
C ILE A 229 -6.70 14.49 7.70
N VAL A 230 -5.85 15.51 7.69
CA VAL A 230 -4.75 15.66 8.65
C VAL A 230 -4.92 16.97 9.40
N ASN A 231 -5.22 16.86 10.69
CA ASN A 231 -5.25 17.97 11.62
C ASN A 231 -3.87 18.15 12.22
N ILE A 232 -3.23 19.25 11.88
CA ILE A 232 -1.95 19.66 12.45
C ILE A 232 -2.26 20.56 13.64
N ASN A 233 -1.90 20.08 14.82
CA ASN A 233 -2.12 20.78 16.07
C ASN A 233 -0.92 21.66 16.43
N SER A 234 -1.16 22.65 17.28
CA SER A 234 -0.10 23.40 17.95
C SER A 234 0.72 22.49 18.88
N CYS A 235 1.93 22.91 19.24
CA CYS A 235 2.78 22.16 20.15
C CYS A 235 2.14 21.96 21.53
N ASN A 236 2.29 20.76 22.07
CA ASN A 236 1.83 20.39 23.41
C ASN A 236 2.63 21.13 24.50
N GLU A 237 2.15 21.09 25.75
CA GLU A 237 2.80 21.80 26.86
C GLU A 237 4.23 21.35 27.15
N ASN A 238 4.56 20.10 26.86
CA ASN A 238 5.88 19.50 27.05
C ASN A 238 6.78 19.62 25.81
N GLN A 239 6.30 20.24 24.74
CA GLN A 239 7.03 20.47 23.50
C GLN A 239 7.47 21.93 23.38
N ILE A 240 8.59 22.12 22.70
CA ILE A 240 9.16 23.42 22.36
C ILE A 240 8.66 23.82 20.98
N LYS A 241 8.24 25.09 20.86
CA LYS A 241 7.95 25.73 19.57
C LYS A 241 9.25 26.22 18.97
N LEU A 242 9.57 25.71 17.79
CA LEU A 242 10.70 26.13 16.99
C LEU A 242 10.19 26.62 15.63
N TYR A 243 10.88 27.60 15.06
CA TYR A 243 10.59 28.09 13.71
C TYR A 243 11.73 27.68 12.79
N GLY A 244 11.38 26.92 11.76
CA GLY A 244 12.33 26.43 10.77
C GLY A 244 12.68 27.50 9.74
N LYS A 245 13.28 27.05 8.64
CA LYS A 245 13.28 27.87 7.42
C LYS A 245 11.82 28.15 7.05
N ASP A 246 11.57 29.33 6.50
CA ASP A 246 10.25 29.74 6.01
C ASP A 246 9.17 29.99 7.08
N ASP A 247 9.56 30.27 8.33
CA ASP A 247 8.67 30.58 9.46
C ASP A 247 7.63 29.48 9.75
N ILE A 248 7.93 28.23 9.37
CA ILE A 248 7.08 27.07 9.70
C ILE A 248 7.33 26.67 11.14
N LEU A 249 6.25 26.68 11.93
CA LEU A 249 6.26 26.18 13.30
C LEU A 249 6.45 24.66 13.27
N TYR A 250 7.37 24.16 14.09
CA TYR A 250 7.49 22.74 14.39
C TYR A 250 7.77 22.49 15.87
N CYS A 251 7.38 21.31 16.33
CA CYS A 251 7.39 20.94 17.72
C CYS A 251 8.49 19.90 17.97
N GLU A 252 9.33 20.16 18.97
CA GLU A 252 10.28 19.16 19.46
C GLU A 252 10.01 18.86 20.93
N ASN A 253 10.14 17.58 21.32
CA ASN A 253 10.20 17.24 22.73
C ASN A 253 11.46 17.87 23.35
N ALA A 254 11.34 18.41 24.57
CA ALA A 254 12.47 18.99 25.28
C ALA A 254 13.61 17.97 25.42
N LYS A 255 14.81 18.34 24.97
CA LYS A 255 16.01 17.51 25.16
C LYS A 255 16.49 17.69 26.59
N CYS A 256 16.75 16.59 27.28
CA CYS A 256 17.24 16.65 28.65
C CYS A 256 18.76 16.54 28.69
N ASN A 257 19.34 17.22 29.68
CA ASN A 257 20.71 16.94 30.09
C ASN A 257 20.85 15.45 30.44
N GLU A 258 21.96 14.83 30.06
CA GLU A 258 22.22 13.39 30.26
C GLU A 258 22.13 12.93 31.72
N LYS A 259 22.30 13.85 32.67
CA LYS A 259 22.17 13.57 34.11
C LYS A 259 20.72 13.42 34.55
N CYS A 260 19.74 13.83 33.75
CA CYS A 260 18.33 13.70 34.06
C CYS A 260 17.85 12.26 33.76
N PRO A 261 17.35 11.52 34.77
CA PRO A 261 16.89 10.13 34.62
C PRO A 261 15.48 10.07 34.04
N VAL A 262 15.34 10.50 32.78
CA VAL A 262 14.13 10.34 31.96
C VAL A 262 13.85 8.82 31.82
N ASP A 263 12.58 8.43 31.68
CA ASP A 263 12.03 7.07 31.60
C ASP A 263 11.43 6.52 32.90
N ASN A 264 11.99 6.87 34.07
CA ASN A 264 11.52 6.29 35.36
C ASN A 264 11.25 7.32 36.46
N LYS A 265 12.08 8.35 36.57
CA LYS A 265 12.11 9.23 37.76
C LYS A 265 11.84 10.70 37.43
N ALA A 266 11.96 11.07 36.18
CA ALA A 266 11.81 12.45 35.73
C ALA A 266 11.16 12.54 34.36
N THR A 267 10.59 13.70 34.08
CA THR A 267 10.10 14.13 32.78
C THR A 267 10.88 15.36 32.35
N CYS A 268 11.23 15.44 31.07
CA CYS A 268 11.86 16.63 30.52
C CYS A 268 10.81 17.68 30.19
N LYS A 269 10.96 18.89 30.74
CA LYS A 269 10.09 20.01 30.40
C LYS A 269 10.87 21.19 29.84
N PRO A 270 10.31 21.89 28.86
CA PRO A 270 10.92 23.11 28.37
C PRO A 270 10.79 24.23 29.40
N THR A 271 11.86 25.02 29.56
CA THR A 271 11.83 26.18 30.47
C THR A 271 11.13 27.39 29.84
N SER A 272 11.16 27.48 28.51
CA SER A 272 10.36 28.41 27.71
C SER A 272 9.79 27.65 26.50
N LYS A 273 8.56 27.98 26.09
CA LYS A 273 7.95 27.38 24.90
C LYS A 273 8.49 27.97 23.61
N ASP A 274 8.88 29.24 23.61
CA ASP A 274 9.42 29.94 22.45
C ASP A 274 10.94 30.12 22.66
N VAL A 275 11.72 29.33 21.94
CA VAL A 275 13.19 29.42 21.93
C VAL A 275 13.70 29.23 20.51
N THR A 276 14.92 29.70 20.24
CA THR A 276 15.57 29.53 18.93
C THR A 276 16.22 28.16 18.77
N LYS A 277 16.46 27.45 19.89
CA LYS A 277 17.12 26.14 19.91
C LYS A 277 16.65 25.33 21.12
N ASN A 278 16.40 24.03 20.90
CA ASN A 278 16.14 23.05 21.95
C ASN A 278 17.47 22.64 22.62
N ASP A 279 17.92 23.43 23.60
CA ASP A 279 19.19 23.23 24.31
C ASP A 279 19.02 22.40 25.59
N PRO A 280 19.72 21.24 25.73
CA PRO A 280 19.61 20.38 26.90
C PRO A 280 19.96 21.05 28.23
N GLU A 281 20.84 22.05 28.23
CA GLU A 281 21.28 22.75 29.45
C GLU A 281 20.23 23.75 29.96
N LEU A 282 19.33 24.19 29.08
CA LEU A 282 18.29 25.16 29.42
C LEU A 282 16.97 24.50 29.83
N ASN A 283 16.73 23.26 29.41
CA ASN A 283 15.50 22.52 29.72
C ASN A 283 15.50 22.00 31.17
N LYS A 284 14.31 21.92 31.77
CA LYS A 284 14.11 21.54 33.16
C LYS A 284 13.90 20.02 33.28
N CYS A 285 14.69 19.39 34.15
CA CYS A 285 14.42 18.05 34.65
C CYS A 285 13.35 18.14 35.75
N GLU A 286 12.11 17.72 35.47
CA GLU A 286 11.03 17.72 36.45
C GLU A 286 10.86 16.34 37.06
N CYS A 287 10.90 16.26 38.39
CA CYS A 287 10.83 14.99 39.09
C CYS A 287 9.41 14.46 39.17
N ASN A 288 9.26 13.16 38.90
CA ASN A 288 8.02 12.44 39.13
C ASN A 288 7.74 12.34 40.65
N ILE A 289 6.49 12.11 41.02
CA ILE A 289 6.07 12.00 42.43
C ILE A 289 6.96 10.97 43.16
N GLY A 290 7.46 11.36 44.34
CA GLY A 290 8.37 10.54 45.15
C GLY A 290 9.86 10.76 44.87
N TRP A 291 10.22 11.68 43.96
CA TRP A 291 11.59 12.07 43.67
C TRP A 291 11.80 13.59 43.79
N GLU A 292 13.01 14.02 44.15
CA GLU A 292 13.38 15.42 44.33
C GLU A 292 14.84 15.70 43.96
N GLY A 293 15.18 16.98 43.88
CA GLY A 293 16.50 17.50 43.49
C GLY A 293 16.63 17.79 42.00
N ASN A 294 17.68 18.54 41.62
CA ASN A 294 17.85 19.06 40.24
C ASN A 294 17.92 17.99 39.14
N TYR A 295 18.23 16.75 39.51
CA TYR A 295 18.29 15.59 38.61
C TYR A 295 17.49 14.40 39.14
N CYS A 296 16.55 14.63 40.07
CA CYS A 296 15.60 13.60 40.54
C CYS A 296 16.28 12.32 41.06
N THR A 297 17.43 12.47 41.70
CA THR A 297 18.22 11.36 42.24
C THR A 297 17.86 11.02 43.68
N LYS A 298 17.16 11.91 44.40
CA LYS A 298 16.77 11.72 45.80
C LYS A 298 15.30 11.30 45.88
N LYS A 299 14.97 10.37 46.77
CA LYS A 299 13.58 10.01 47.07
C LYS A 299 12.98 11.04 48.03
N SER A 300 11.82 11.57 47.68
CA SER A 300 11.02 12.41 48.56
C SER A 300 10.23 11.52 49.52
N TYR A 301 10.54 11.59 50.81
CA TYR A 301 9.79 10.87 51.85
C TYR A 301 8.69 11.78 52.40
N ILE A 302 7.44 11.31 52.36
CA ILE A 302 6.32 12.01 52.99
C ILE A 302 6.50 11.89 54.51
N ASN A 303 6.62 13.04 55.18
CA ASN A 303 6.73 13.10 56.62
C ASN A 303 5.31 13.05 57.21
N PHE A 304 4.87 11.88 57.66
CA PHE A 304 3.62 11.73 58.40
C PHE A 304 3.83 12.28 59.81
N LYS A 305 3.37 13.51 60.06
CA LYS A 305 3.22 14.08 61.40
C LYS A 305 1.84 13.77 61.96
#